data_AF-A0A537HSJ9-F1
#
_entry.id   AF-A0A537HSJ9-F1
#
_cell.length_a   1.000
_cell.length_b   1.000
_cell.length_c   1.000
_cell.angle_alpha   90.00
_cell.angle_beta   90.00
_cell.angle_gamma   90.00
#
_symmetry.space_group_name_H-M   'P 1'
#
loop_
_entity.id
_entity.type
_entity.pdbx_description
1 polymer ?
#
loop_
_entity_poly.entity_id
_entity_poly.type
_entity_poly.pdbx_seq_one_letter_code
_entity_poly.pdbx_strand_id
1 'polypeptide(L)'
;PLPEAMPPCVRHLIDSLDEGKNVQHMGRFTLASFLLNIGTGEEDIVRLFKPATDFSERMTRYQVEHIGGKRGGRTKYTCPMCTTLKTHGVCYKPDEICETIRNPLSYYKAKSRTLTGKGPKREPN
;
A
#
# COMPACT_ATOMS: atom_id res chain seq x y z
N PRO A 1 -0.91 5.86 -10.63
CA PRO A 1 -1.79 4.90 -9.92
C PRO A 1 -3.25 5.33 -10.05
N LEU A 2 -4.22 4.40 -9.99
CA LEU A 2 -5.67 4.68 -9.96
C LEU A 2 -6.14 4.77 -8.51
N PRO A 3 -6.45 5.96 -7.97
CA PRO A 3 -6.88 6.11 -6.57
C PRO A 3 -8.15 5.31 -6.23
N GLU A 4 -9.06 5.14 -7.19
CA GLU A 4 -10.32 4.43 -7.03
C GLU A 4 -10.13 2.91 -6.89
N ALA A 5 -8.95 2.41 -7.30
CA ALA A 5 -8.56 1.01 -7.16
C ALA A 5 -7.90 0.70 -5.81
N MET A 6 -7.68 1.69 -4.95
CA MET A 6 -6.99 1.50 -3.68
C MET A 6 -7.79 0.57 -2.74
N PRO A 7 -7.14 -0.38 -2.05
CA PRO A 7 -7.79 -1.17 -1.00
C PRO A 7 -8.27 -0.29 0.16
N PRO A 8 -9.37 -0.65 0.85
CA PRO A 8 -9.92 0.16 1.94
C PRO A 8 -8.92 0.38 3.09
N CYS A 9 -8.08 -0.62 3.40
CA CYS A 9 -7.01 -0.48 4.38
C CYS A 9 -5.94 0.55 3.97
N VAL A 10 -5.57 0.61 2.69
CA VAL A 10 -4.56 1.58 2.21
C VAL A 10 -5.13 2.99 2.20
N ARG A 11 -6.40 3.17 1.77
CA ARG A 11 -7.08 4.47 1.84
C ARG A 11 -7.11 4.99 3.27
N HIS A 12 -7.51 4.14 4.22
CA HIS A 12 -7.53 4.50 5.62
C HIS A 12 -6.18 4.93 6.18
N LEU A 13 -5.07 4.31 5.73
CA LEU A 13 -3.72 4.73 6.12
C LEU A 13 -3.37 6.11 5.57
N ILE A 14 -3.78 6.43 4.33
CA ILE A 14 -3.60 7.76 3.73
C ILE A 14 -4.42 8.79 4.50
N ASP A 15 -5.72 8.54 4.70
CA ASP A 15 -6.61 9.43 5.44
C ASP A 15 -6.08 9.68 6.86
N SER A 16 -5.58 8.64 7.53
CA SER A 16 -4.98 8.76 8.86
C SER A 16 -3.73 9.65 8.87
N LEU A 17 -2.89 9.57 7.83
CA LEU A 17 -1.74 10.46 7.71
C LEU A 17 -2.20 11.90 7.49
N ASP A 18 -3.13 12.14 6.56
CA ASP A 18 -3.64 13.48 6.24
C ASP A 18 -4.32 14.14 7.44
N GLU A 19 -4.98 13.36 8.30
CA GLU A 19 -5.55 13.81 9.58
C GLU A 19 -4.49 14.04 10.68
N GLY A 20 -3.20 13.82 10.40
CA GLY A 20 -2.11 13.93 11.37
C GLY A 20 -2.12 12.84 12.45
N LYS A 21 -2.87 11.76 12.25
CA LYS A 21 -2.92 10.64 13.20
C LYS A 21 -1.63 9.83 13.12
N ASN A 22 -1.22 9.27 14.25
CA ASN A 22 -0.05 8.41 14.30
C ASN A 22 -0.35 7.05 13.64
N VAL A 23 0.30 6.79 12.50
CA VAL A 23 0.29 5.48 11.85
C VAL A 23 1.40 4.60 12.43
N GLN A 24 1.05 3.43 12.95
CA GLN A 24 2.02 2.49 13.52
C GLN A 24 2.98 1.93 12.46
N HIS A 25 4.12 1.37 12.89
CA HIS A 25 5.17 0.85 12.02
C HIS A 25 4.65 -0.07 10.90
N MET A 26 3.78 -1.03 11.25
CA MET A 26 3.18 -1.95 10.27
C MET A 26 2.32 -1.23 9.22
N GLY A 27 1.60 -0.18 9.61
CA GLY A 27 0.84 0.65 8.69
C GLY A 27 1.74 1.42 7.73
N ARG A 28 2.81 2.04 8.23
CA ARG A 28 3.79 2.77 7.40
C ARG A 28 4.49 1.85 6.40
N PHE A 29 4.93 0.67 6.87
CA PHE A 29 5.53 -0.35 6.02
C PHE A 29 4.55 -0.82 4.94
N THR A 30 3.30 -1.10 5.31
CA THR A 30 2.25 -1.53 4.37
C THR A 30 2.02 -0.47 3.31
N LEU A 31 1.88 0.80 3.70
CA LEU A 31 1.64 1.90 2.76
C LEU A 31 2.82 2.09 1.80
N ALA A 32 4.04 2.19 2.32
CA ALA A 32 5.24 2.40 1.51
C ALA A 32 5.48 1.23 0.55
N SER A 33 5.46 -0.01 1.04
CA SER A 33 5.65 -1.21 0.21
C SER A 33 4.56 -1.35 -0.84
N PHE A 34 3.29 -1.10 -0.50
CA PHE A 34 2.20 -1.14 -1.46
C PHE A 34 2.36 -0.10 -2.57
N LEU A 35 2.60 1.16 -2.22
CA LEU A 35 2.73 2.26 -3.17
C LEU A 35 3.91 2.06 -4.13
N LEU A 36 5.05 1.59 -3.63
CA LEU A 36 6.21 1.23 -4.45
C LEU A 36 5.89 0.11 -5.45
N ASN A 37 5.12 -0.90 -5.02
CA ASN A 37 4.80 -2.05 -5.87
C ASN A 37 3.78 -1.71 -6.97
N ILE A 38 2.93 -0.70 -6.79
CA ILE A 38 2.02 -0.20 -7.85
C ILE A 38 2.66 0.89 -8.73
N GLY A 39 3.94 1.20 -8.52
CA GLY A 39 4.71 2.12 -9.37
C GLY A 39 4.69 3.58 -8.94
N THR A 40 4.35 3.88 -7.68
CA THR A 40 4.47 5.24 -7.13
C THR A 40 5.94 5.58 -6.91
N GLY A 41 6.35 6.80 -7.27
CA GLY A 41 7.73 7.26 -7.08
C GLY A 41 8.08 7.45 -5.61
N GLU A 42 9.36 7.24 -5.25
CA GLU A 42 9.82 7.37 -3.87
C GLU A 42 9.63 8.77 -3.30
N GLU A 43 9.88 9.81 -4.11
CA GLU A 43 9.64 11.20 -3.71
C GLU A 43 8.17 11.45 -3.34
N ASP A 44 7.24 10.91 -4.12
CA ASP A 44 5.81 11.08 -3.88
C ASP A 44 5.40 10.36 -2.58
N ILE A 45 5.96 9.18 -2.34
CA ILE A 45 5.74 8.43 -1.09
C ILE A 45 6.31 9.20 0.10
N VAL A 46 7.52 9.76 0.00
CA VAL A 46 8.11 10.58 1.08
C VAL A 46 7.23 11.79 1.37
N ARG A 47 6.69 12.46 0.33
CA ARG A 47 5.77 13.60 0.47
C ARG A 47 4.47 13.21 1.18
N LEU A 48 3.94 12.02 0.90
CA LEU A 48 2.72 11.51 1.54
C LEU A 48 2.85 11.38 3.06
N PHE A 49 4.05 11.12 3.58
CA PHE A 49 4.27 11.02 5.03
C PHE A 49 4.49 12.37 5.73
N LYS A 50 4.59 13.49 4.99
CA LYS A 50 4.86 14.82 5.58
C LYS A 50 3.86 15.26 6.66
N PRO A 51 2.56 14.96 6.56
CA PRO A 51 1.59 15.33 7.59
C PRO A 51 1.76 14.58 8.92
N ALA A 52 2.53 13.48 8.95
CA ALA A 52 2.76 12.73 10.18
C ALA A 52 3.49 13.59 11.23
N THR A 53 3.02 13.53 12.48
CA THR A 53 3.56 14.33 13.60
C THR A 53 5.02 14.05 13.93
N ASP A 54 5.51 12.85 13.63
CA ASP A 54 6.90 12.40 13.82
C ASP A 54 7.72 12.41 12.52
N PHE A 55 7.24 13.11 11.48
CA PHE A 55 7.86 13.08 10.17
C PHE A 55 9.32 13.57 10.20
N SER A 56 10.21 12.74 9.67
CA SER A 56 11.60 13.09 9.40
C SER A 56 11.92 12.68 7.96
N GLU A 57 12.12 13.68 7.09
CA GLU A 57 12.37 13.42 5.66
C GLU A 57 13.55 12.46 5.46
N ARG A 58 14.64 12.65 6.21
CA ARG A 58 15.83 11.79 6.13
C ARG A 58 15.49 10.33 6.45
N MET A 59 14.71 10.09 7.51
CA MET A 59 14.36 8.73 7.94
C MET A 59 13.31 8.09 7.04
N THR A 60 12.28 8.83 6.68
CA THR A 60 11.24 8.34 5.75
C THR A 60 11.85 7.97 4.41
N ARG A 61 12.69 8.85 3.83
CA ARG A 61 13.39 8.58 2.57
C ARG A 61 14.24 7.32 2.66
N TYR A 62 15.04 7.18 3.73
CA TYR A 62 15.83 5.97 3.95
C TYR A 62 14.97 4.70 4.01
N GLN A 63 13.85 4.74 4.74
CA GLN A 63 12.93 3.60 4.84
C GLN A 63 12.29 3.26 3.49
N VAL A 64 11.82 4.25 2.74
CA VAL A 64 11.21 4.06 1.42
C VAL A 64 12.22 3.47 0.44
N GLU A 65 13.44 4.02 0.37
CA GLU A 65 14.51 3.50 -0.49
C GLU A 65 14.93 2.07 -0.07
N HIS A 66 14.95 1.77 1.22
CA HIS A 66 15.25 0.43 1.71
C HIS A 66 14.17 -0.59 1.33
N ILE A 67 12.89 -0.25 1.53
CA ILE A 67 11.75 -1.07 1.12
C ILE A 67 11.76 -1.28 -0.42
N GLY A 68 12.16 -0.25 -1.17
CA GLY A 68 12.30 -0.29 -2.62
C GLY A 68 13.50 -1.11 -3.12
N GLY A 69 14.38 -1.60 -2.25
CA GLY A 69 15.58 -2.35 -2.61
C GLY A 69 16.74 -1.48 -3.10
N LYS A 70 16.73 -0.16 -2.86
CA LYS A 70 17.82 0.76 -3.20
C LYS A 70 18.87 0.92 -2.09
N ARG A 71 18.58 0.41 -0.88
CA ARG A 71 19.48 0.42 0.29
C ARG A 71 19.60 -0.94 0.95
N GLY A 72 20.69 -1.15 1.68
CA GLY A 72 20.93 -2.39 2.44
C GLY A 72 21.12 -3.61 1.52
N GLY A 73 20.49 -4.73 1.87
CA GLY A 73 20.57 -6.00 1.13
C GLY A 73 19.93 -6.01 -0.27
N ARG A 74 19.44 -4.86 -0.77
CA ARG A 74 18.81 -4.67 -2.09
C ARG A 74 17.55 -5.51 -2.34
N THR A 75 16.97 -6.08 -1.29
CA THR A 75 15.68 -6.78 -1.36
C THR A 75 14.55 -5.77 -1.57
N LYS A 76 13.82 -5.91 -2.68
CA LYS A 76 12.56 -5.18 -2.86
C LYS A 76 11.46 -5.89 -2.08
N TYR A 77 10.94 -5.21 -1.07
CA TYR A 77 9.87 -5.75 -0.23
C TYR A 77 8.51 -5.63 -0.91
N THR A 78 7.65 -6.61 -0.62
CA THR A 78 6.27 -6.65 -1.11
C THR A 78 5.30 -6.34 0.03
N CYS A 79 4.11 -5.88 -0.35
CA CYS A 79 3.04 -5.59 0.60
C CYS A 79 2.68 -6.85 1.42
N PRO A 80 2.48 -6.74 2.75
CA PRO A 80 2.09 -7.86 3.59
C PRO A 80 0.77 -8.53 3.19
N MET A 81 0.59 -9.76 3.65
CA MET A 81 -0.64 -10.53 3.48
C MET A 81 -1.79 -9.94 4.29
N CYS A 82 -3.02 -10.09 3.81
CA CYS A 82 -4.21 -9.62 4.52
C CYS A 82 -4.36 -10.24 5.91
N THR A 83 -3.91 -11.49 6.10
CA THR A 83 -3.86 -12.13 7.42
C THR A 83 -2.94 -11.37 8.38
N THR A 84 -1.73 -11.03 7.93
CA THR A 84 -0.78 -10.18 8.69
C THR A 84 -1.38 -8.81 9.00
N LEU A 85 -2.04 -8.17 8.04
CA LEU A 85 -2.69 -6.87 8.26
C LEU A 85 -3.82 -6.95 9.29
N LYS A 86 -4.57 -8.05 9.32
CA LYS A 86 -5.60 -8.29 10.36
C LYS A 86 -4.94 -8.43 11.74
N THR A 87 -3.89 -9.25 11.86
CA THR A 87 -3.16 -9.45 13.12
C THR A 87 -2.61 -8.16 13.70
N HIS A 88 -2.11 -7.26 12.85
CA HIS A 88 -1.53 -5.98 13.27
C HIS A 88 -2.52 -4.81 13.27
N GLY A 89 -3.83 -5.05 13.12
CA GLY A 89 -4.84 -3.99 13.16
C GLY A 89 -4.79 -2.98 12.00
N VAL A 90 -4.13 -3.32 10.88
CA VAL A 90 -4.02 -2.49 9.67
C VAL A 90 -5.18 -2.74 8.71
N CYS A 91 -5.79 -3.94 8.75
CA CYS A 91 -6.96 -4.24 7.95
C CYS A 91 -8.17 -3.42 8.43
N TYR A 92 -8.73 -2.57 7.56
CA TYR A 92 -9.82 -1.66 7.89
C TYR A 92 -10.96 -1.81 6.88
N LYS A 93 -12.19 -1.95 7.40
CA LYS A 93 -13.47 -2.05 6.64
C LYS A 93 -13.33 -2.88 5.34
N PRO A 94 -13.05 -4.19 5.43
CA PRO A 94 -12.96 -5.04 4.25
C PRO A 94 -14.28 -5.05 3.47
N ASP A 95 -14.20 -5.06 2.15
CA ASP A 95 -15.35 -5.17 1.24
C ASP A 95 -15.38 -6.56 0.56
N GLU A 96 -16.33 -6.77 -0.35
CA GLU A 96 -16.50 -8.04 -1.08
C GLU A 96 -15.24 -8.48 -1.84
N ILE A 97 -14.42 -7.54 -2.36
CA ILE A 97 -13.17 -7.88 -3.05
C ILE A 97 -12.15 -8.39 -2.02
N CYS A 98 -12.11 -7.80 -0.83
CA CYS A 98 -11.22 -8.25 0.26
C CYS A 98 -11.45 -9.72 0.64
N GLU A 99 -12.64 -10.27 0.43
CA GLU A 99 -12.95 -11.68 0.71
C GLU A 99 -12.35 -12.64 -0.33
N THR A 100 -12.07 -12.15 -1.54
CA THR A 100 -11.57 -12.95 -2.67
C THR A 100 -10.04 -12.91 -2.84
N ILE A 101 -9.36 -12.05 -2.07
CA ILE A 101 -7.94 -11.74 -2.24
C ILE A 101 -7.12 -12.11 -1.00
N ARG A 102 -5.80 -12.27 -1.20
CA ARG A 102 -4.86 -12.65 -0.12
C ARG A 102 -3.93 -11.52 0.33
N ASN A 103 -3.79 -10.47 -0.48
CA ASN A 103 -2.98 -9.30 -0.19
C ASN A 103 -3.52 -8.04 -0.91
N PRO A 104 -3.18 -6.84 -0.43
CA PRO A 104 -3.66 -5.57 -1.01
C PRO A 104 -3.29 -5.35 -2.49
N LEU A 105 -2.16 -5.90 -2.97
CA LEU A 105 -1.78 -5.77 -4.39
C LEU A 105 -2.76 -6.53 -5.30
N SER A 106 -3.22 -7.71 -4.87
CA SER A 106 -4.27 -8.46 -5.57
C SER A 106 -5.58 -7.69 -5.65
N TYR A 107 -5.97 -7.00 -4.57
CA TYR A 107 -7.15 -6.11 -4.58
C TYR A 107 -6.98 -5.02 -5.64
N TYR A 108 -5.87 -4.29 -5.61
CA TYR A 108 -5.63 -3.19 -6.55
C TYR A 108 -5.69 -3.66 -8.01
N LYS A 109 -5.10 -4.83 -8.29
CA LYS A 109 -5.15 -5.45 -9.63
C LYS A 109 -6.57 -5.84 -10.03
N ALA A 110 -7.35 -6.44 -9.14
CA ALA A 110 -8.73 -6.83 -9.41
C ALA A 110 -9.61 -5.60 -9.68
N LYS A 111 -9.57 -4.60 -8.79
CA LYS A 111 -10.35 -3.37 -8.92
C LYS A 111 -9.95 -2.56 -10.16
N SER A 112 -8.65 -2.46 -10.44
CA SER A 112 -8.15 -1.79 -11.65
C SER A 112 -8.66 -2.44 -12.94
N ARG A 113 -8.77 -3.77 -12.99
CA ARG A 113 -9.33 -4.48 -14.16
C ARG A 113 -10.80 -4.15 -14.38
N THR A 114 -11.59 -4.13 -13.30
CA THR A 114 -13.00 -3.74 -13.35
C THR A 114 -13.17 -2.30 -13.84
N LEU A 115 -12.36 -1.36 -13.33
CA LEU A 115 -12.46 0.06 -13.69
C LEU A 115 -11.99 0.36 -15.12
N THR A 116 -11.00 -0.36 -15.64
CA THR A 116 -10.44 -0.13 -16.98
C THR A 116 -11.18 -0.89 -18.09
N GLY A 117 -12.28 -1.59 -17.77
CA GLY A 117 -13.03 -2.40 -18.74
C GLY A 117 -12.27 -3.61 -19.29
N LYS A 118 -11.04 -3.87 -18.82
CA LYS A 118 -10.26 -5.08 -19.12
C LYS A 118 -10.77 -6.21 -18.23
N GLY A 119 -11.94 -6.74 -18.57
CA GLY A 119 -12.51 -7.94 -17.95
C GLY A 119 -11.52 -9.12 -17.98
N PRO A 120 -11.73 -10.18 -17.18
CA PRO A 120 -10.87 -11.35 -17.22
C PRO A 120 -10.88 -11.91 -18.65
N LYS A 121 -9.72 -11.95 -19.31
CA LYS A 121 -9.49 -12.91 -20.38
C LYS A 121 -9.65 -14.29 -19.75
N ARG A 122 -10.85 -14.86 -19.79
CA ARG A 122 -11.02 -16.30 -19.66
C ARG A 122 -10.41 -16.86 -20.94
N GLU A 123 -9.14 -17.26 -20.87
CA GLU A 123 -8.59 -18.17 -21.88
C GLU A 123 -9.32 -19.50 -21.66
N PRO A 124 -10.16 -19.96 -22.61
CA PRO A 124 -10.67 -21.32 -22.55
C PRO A 124 -9.47 -22.25 -22.76
N ASN A 125 -9.23 -23.12 -21.79
CA ASN A 125 -8.54 -24.38 -22.04
C ASN A 125 -9.58 -25.39 -22.51
#